data_AF-A0A9D4F1B1-F1
#
_entry.id   AF-A0A9D4F1B1-F1
#
_cell.length_a   1.000
_cell.length_b   1.000
_cell.length_c   1.000
_cell.angle_alpha   90.00
_cell.angle_beta   90.00
_cell.angle_gamma   90.00
#
_symmetry.space_group_name_H-M   'P 1'
#
loop_
_entity.id
_entity.type
_entity.pdbx_description
1 polymer ?
#
loop_
_entity_poly.entity_id
_entity_poly.type
_entity_poly.pdbx_seq_one_letter_code
_entity_poly.pdbx_strand_id
1 'polypeptide(L)'
;MASLADVFTESERTNWLKALLAIDIAKFGLEHFAENEAKILHGNIYNAILTSGAVACSCCHTANLLKCPSPWICNKQGANSQCKSMHDTASKQPRPCPTNVCKKVLNEIAKQHKHTKPSWKNTEAIHWESNPWEIAKAYFPSDGYTGKGSAQDTDFNGIISFMMNCKNFDNKFSFPIAPGKTHPPCLLTKARAIGTTLRHSSTCKVTDIDLQDIFITLTGLLTDQQCLTNDVFAQEAVRKLAKLQTDVLKLTTGEIINLLESAQDKLKKAENIVEVIDEIRIYIEICRKDLNAHNDKCKQELDEHTGKCKEQLDEHRQKSTEKDYDECCQDFQRRLIAHYVDTSSNVPLSNLDQSLDKRIVDIYATPKIHRIEIQKDGKRVKREQVLTYEEIFCTDDESNRRIYLQGEPGSGKSTFSAKLVHDWSHINQVSSEFPSSSDITGFYDVLKIQQFKFLFFVTLRDSRGQTDVSQMIKKQLIDTIFSEDERIEVYKMFVRIMQVEICLVVREGLDEWVPPESSNLAEPSMAGFQMDK
;
A
#
# COMPACT_ATOMS: atom_id res chain seq x y z
N MET A 1 42.68 48.35 -8.30
CA MET A 1 42.05 48.39 -6.97
C MET A 1 42.86 49.36 -6.14
N ALA A 2 42.29 50.49 -5.70
CA ALA A 2 42.96 51.32 -4.70
C ALA A 2 42.97 50.58 -3.36
N SER A 3 44.02 50.76 -2.57
CA SER A 3 44.16 50.10 -1.28
C SER A 3 43.04 50.55 -0.34
N LEU A 4 42.36 49.60 0.30
CA LEU A 4 41.43 49.88 1.41
C LEU A 4 42.16 50.40 2.67
N ALA A 5 43.49 50.58 2.65
CA ALA A 5 44.24 51.14 3.77
C ALA A 5 44.10 52.67 3.90
N ASP A 6 43.88 53.41 2.81
CA ASP A 6 44.16 54.87 2.77
C ASP A 6 42.98 55.78 3.20
N VAL A 7 41.90 55.25 3.79
CA VAL A 7 40.64 56.01 4.09
C VAL A 7 40.16 55.86 5.54
N PHE A 8 40.94 55.21 6.41
CA PHE A 8 40.54 54.89 7.78
C PHE A 8 41.60 55.34 8.79
N THR A 9 41.15 55.97 9.87
CA THR A 9 41.99 56.08 11.06
C THR A 9 42.06 54.72 11.76
N GLU A 10 43.22 54.41 12.35
CA GLU A 10 43.41 53.20 13.16
C GLU A 10 42.44 53.16 14.36
N SER A 11 42.04 54.34 14.86
CA SER A 11 41.03 54.50 15.92
C SER A 11 39.64 54.01 15.47
N GLU A 12 39.09 54.48 14.35
CA GLU A 12 37.77 54.06 13.86
C GLU A 12 37.67 52.53 13.69
N ARG A 13 38.75 51.90 13.19
CA ARG A 13 38.81 50.44 13.00
C ARG A 13 38.87 49.70 14.34
N THR A 14 39.64 50.20 15.29
CA THR A 14 39.72 49.66 16.66
C THR A 14 38.39 49.79 17.39
N ASN A 15 37.69 50.91 17.19
CA ASN A 15 36.36 51.16 17.75
C ASN A 15 35.30 50.23 17.14
N TRP A 16 35.36 49.93 15.85
CA TRP A 16 34.47 48.94 15.23
C TRP A 16 34.70 47.53 15.78
N LEU A 17 35.96 47.12 15.99
CA LEU A 17 36.29 45.85 16.65
C LEU A 17 35.79 45.81 18.11
N LYS A 18 35.97 46.90 18.87
CA LYS A 18 35.38 47.06 20.22
C LYS A 18 33.86 46.89 20.19
N ALA A 19 33.19 47.52 19.24
CA ALA A 19 31.74 47.49 19.12
C ALA A 19 31.20 46.09 18.78
N LEU A 20 31.90 45.32 17.95
CA LEU A 20 31.57 43.91 17.70
C LEU A 20 31.77 43.05 18.95
N LEU A 21 32.91 43.18 19.64
CA LEU A 21 33.16 42.47 20.90
C LEU A 21 32.12 42.82 21.97
N ALA A 22 31.69 44.09 22.04
CA ALA A 22 30.64 44.54 22.93
C ALA A 22 29.28 43.89 22.60
N ILE A 23 28.93 43.72 21.32
CA ILE A 23 27.74 42.95 20.91
C ILE A 23 27.84 41.50 21.38
N ASP A 24 28.96 40.82 21.17
CA ASP A 24 29.10 39.41 21.53
C ASP A 24 29.08 39.20 23.06
N ILE A 25 29.66 40.14 23.83
CA ILE A 25 29.55 40.17 25.30
C ILE A 25 28.08 40.39 25.72
N ALA A 26 27.36 41.32 25.08
CA ALA A 26 25.96 41.58 25.39
C ALA A 26 25.05 40.40 25.00
N LYS A 27 25.33 39.73 23.89
CA LYS A 27 24.67 38.48 23.47
C LYS A 27 24.83 37.42 24.55
N PHE A 28 26.06 37.14 24.99
CA PHE A 28 26.36 36.20 26.08
C PHE A 28 25.58 36.54 27.36
N GLY A 29 25.49 37.82 27.74
CA GLY A 29 24.72 38.26 28.90
C GLY A 29 23.20 38.09 28.77
N LEU A 30 22.66 38.01 27.55
CA LEU A 30 21.23 37.84 27.27
C LEU A 30 20.83 36.38 26.97
N GLU A 31 21.77 35.51 26.61
CA GLU A 31 21.50 34.11 26.22
C GLU A 31 20.71 33.36 27.30
N HIS A 32 21.19 33.37 28.54
CA HIS A 32 20.54 32.64 29.64
C HIS A 32 19.15 33.18 29.96
N PHE A 33 19.00 34.51 30.01
CA PHE A 33 17.72 35.17 30.22
C PHE A 33 16.72 34.85 29.11
N ALA A 34 17.12 34.98 27.84
CA ALA A 34 16.25 34.71 26.69
C ALA A 34 15.79 33.25 26.65
N GLU A 35 16.69 32.30 26.96
CA GLU A 35 16.39 30.87 27.04
C GLU A 35 15.39 30.55 28.17
N ASN A 36 15.52 31.20 29.33
CA ASN A 36 14.56 31.08 30.43
C ASN A 36 13.20 31.72 30.08
N GLU A 37 13.19 32.87 29.41
CA GLU A 37 11.96 33.53 28.98
C GLU A 37 11.23 32.78 27.86
N ALA A 38 11.96 32.08 26.98
CA ALA A 38 11.37 31.14 26.03
C ALA A 38 10.65 29.99 26.76
N LYS A 39 11.26 29.41 27.80
CA LYS A 39 10.63 28.38 28.67
C LYS A 39 9.39 28.89 29.38
N ILE A 40 9.44 30.10 29.94
CA ILE A 40 8.28 30.75 30.60
C ILE A 40 7.15 30.99 29.59
N LEU A 41 7.46 31.55 28.41
CA LEU A 41 6.49 31.78 27.34
C LEU A 41 5.83 30.48 26.88
N HIS A 42 6.63 29.43 26.65
CA HIS A 42 6.17 28.09 26.30
C HIS A 42 5.21 27.55 27.38
N GLY A 43 5.63 27.53 28.65
CA GLY A 43 4.79 27.11 29.78
C GLY A 43 3.47 27.89 29.86
N ASN A 44 3.51 29.21 29.69
CA ASN A 44 2.32 30.07 29.68
C ASN A 44 1.36 29.73 28.54
N ILE A 45 1.87 29.47 27.33
CA ILE A 45 1.07 29.04 26.18
C ILE A 45 0.39 27.69 26.45
N TYR A 46 1.13 26.69 26.92
CA TYR A 46 0.56 25.37 27.22
C TYR A 46 -0.44 25.41 28.38
N ASN A 47 -0.17 26.18 29.44
CA ASN A 47 -1.10 26.39 30.55
C ASN A 47 -2.40 27.08 30.09
N ALA A 48 -2.33 28.07 29.20
CA ALA A 48 -3.51 28.71 28.62
C ALA A 48 -4.35 27.72 27.77
N ILE A 49 -3.69 26.79 27.06
CA ILE A 49 -4.37 25.76 26.27
C ILE A 49 -5.04 24.73 27.19
N LEU A 50 -4.35 24.24 28.21
CA LEU A 50 -4.88 23.26 29.16
C LEU A 50 -6.07 23.83 29.96
N THR A 51 -5.94 25.04 30.49
CA THR A 51 -7.02 25.72 31.23
C THR A 51 -8.24 26.04 30.35
N SER A 52 -8.09 26.13 29.02
CA SER A 52 -9.21 26.29 28.08
C SER A 52 -10.06 25.02 27.85
N GLY A 53 -9.99 24.02 28.74
CA GLY A 53 -10.75 22.78 28.65
C GLY A 53 -10.37 21.91 27.45
N ALA A 54 -9.10 21.92 27.02
CA ALA A 54 -8.64 21.14 25.88
C ALA A 54 -8.52 19.64 26.22
N VAL A 55 -9.56 18.87 25.92
CA VAL A 55 -9.52 17.40 26.02
C VAL A 55 -8.62 16.82 24.92
N ALA A 56 -7.88 15.74 25.24
CA ALA A 56 -6.99 15.04 24.33
C ALA A 56 -7.71 14.48 23.08
N CYS A 57 -6.97 14.24 22.00
CA CYS A 57 -7.54 13.77 20.74
C CYS A 57 -8.03 12.32 20.83
N SER A 58 -9.33 12.11 20.68
CA SER A 58 -9.97 10.79 20.71
C SER A 58 -9.60 9.87 19.53
N CYS A 59 -8.94 10.39 18.48
CA CYS A 59 -8.58 9.61 17.30
C CYS A 59 -7.17 8.98 17.35
N CYS A 60 -6.33 9.27 18.35
CA CYS A 60 -4.95 8.76 18.36
C CYS A 60 -4.50 8.07 19.66
N HIS A 61 -5.25 8.18 20.76
CA HIS A 61 -4.95 7.60 22.10
C HIS A 61 -3.55 7.89 22.69
N THR A 62 -2.68 8.62 22.00
CA THR A 62 -1.47 9.19 22.55
C THR A 62 -1.81 10.39 23.41
N ALA A 63 -1.27 10.42 24.63
CA ALA A 63 -1.09 11.69 25.32
C ALA A 63 -0.25 12.61 24.44
N ASN A 64 -0.62 13.89 24.44
CA ASN A 64 0.15 15.01 23.90
C ASN A 64 0.32 15.13 22.37
N LEU A 65 0.99 16.21 21.96
CA LEU A 65 0.85 16.84 20.66
C LEU A 65 1.85 16.26 19.64
N LEU A 66 1.42 16.23 18.37
CA LEU A 66 2.28 16.15 17.18
C LEU A 66 3.20 14.91 17.05
N LYS A 67 2.65 13.84 16.47
CA LYS A 67 3.36 13.10 15.40
C LYS A 67 2.41 12.86 14.23
N CYS A 68 2.72 13.42 13.05
CA CYS A 68 2.07 13.05 11.80
C CYS A 68 2.87 11.89 11.17
N PRO A 69 2.34 10.65 11.08
CA PRO A 69 3.22 9.50 10.81
C PRO A 69 3.62 9.27 9.35
N SER A 70 3.07 9.99 8.36
CA SER A 70 3.35 9.70 6.94
C SER A 70 3.05 10.85 5.97
N PRO A 71 3.96 11.17 5.04
CA PRO A 71 3.68 12.08 3.91
C PRO A 71 2.62 11.56 2.92
N TRP A 72 2.34 10.25 2.89
CA TRP A 72 1.57 9.61 1.82
C TRP A 72 0.04 9.80 1.92
N ILE A 73 -0.48 10.23 3.08
CA ILE A 73 -1.93 10.30 3.33
C ILE A 73 -2.56 11.63 2.85
N CYS A 74 -1.75 12.67 2.58
CA CYS A 74 -2.24 14.01 2.22
C CYS A 74 -2.62 14.22 0.73
N ASN A 75 -2.51 13.20 -0.13
CA ASN A 75 -2.36 13.44 -1.58
C ASN A 75 -3.52 12.98 -2.50
N LYS A 76 -4.78 12.93 -2.01
CA LYS A 76 -5.96 12.60 -2.85
C LYS A 76 -6.86 13.81 -3.13
N GLN A 77 -6.78 14.25 -4.40
CA GLN A 77 -7.67 15.09 -5.22
C GLN A 77 -8.88 15.77 -4.55
N GLY A 78 -8.95 17.11 -4.63
CA GLY A 78 -10.20 17.86 -4.40
C GLY A 78 -10.12 19.27 -3.79
N ALA A 79 -8.93 19.85 -3.56
CA ALA A 79 -8.81 21.13 -2.84
C ALA A 79 -8.03 22.22 -3.61
N ASN A 80 -8.41 23.48 -3.37
CA ASN A 80 -7.93 24.66 -4.09
C ASN A 80 -6.70 25.31 -3.42
N SER A 81 -5.98 26.16 -4.17
CA SER A 81 -4.55 26.51 -3.98
C SER A 81 -4.06 27.04 -2.63
N GLN A 82 -4.93 27.44 -1.70
CA GLN A 82 -4.52 27.98 -0.39
C GLN A 82 -4.14 26.90 0.66
N CYS A 83 -4.41 25.62 0.39
CA CYS A 83 -3.79 24.48 1.11
C CYS A 83 -2.53 23.90 0.40
N LYS A 84 -2.10 24.52 -0.72
CA LYS A 84 -0.72 24.40 -1.23
C LYS A 84 0.21 25.33 -0.48
N SER A 85 -0.24 26.56 -0.27
CA SER A 85 0.07 27.31 0.95
C SER A 85 -0.61 26.61 2.18
N MET A 86 -0.29 26.78 3.49
CA MET A 86 -0.03 25.75 4.54
C MET A 86 -0.65 24.41 4.18
N HIS A 87 0.08 23.69 3.35
CA HIS A 87 1.50 23.32 3.49
C HIS A 87 2.64 24.38 3.17
N ASP A 88 2.36 25.57 2.58
CA ASP A 88 3.16 26.85 2.61
C ASP A 88 2.42 28.22 3.04
N THR A 89 1.70 28.41 4.18
CA THR A 89 0.63 29.46 4.61
C THR A 89 -0.92 29.44 4.18
N ALA A 90 -1.94 29.59 5.07
CA ALA A 90 -3.22 28.77 5.07
C ALA A 90 -4.45 28.89 4.10
N SER A 91 -5.11 27.72 3.94
CA SER A 91 -6.56 27.35 3.88
C SER A 91 -7.38 27.23 2.57
N LYS A 92 -7.82 25.99 2.24
CA LYS A 92 -9.22 25.64 1.89
C LYS A 92 -9.48 24.16 2.22
N GLN A 93 -10.54 23.89 2.98
CA GLN A 93 -10.41 23.08 4.22
C GLN A 93 -10.13 21.58 4.05
N PRO A 94 -8.92 21.11 4.43
CA PRO A 94 -8.71 19.75 4.93
C PRO A 94 -9.28 19.65 6.35
N ARG A 95 -9.64 18.44 6.80
CA ARG A 95 -10.18 18.24 8.15
C ARG A 95 -9.16 18.72 9.19
N PRO A 96 -9.54 19.59 10.15
CA PRO A 96 -8.63 20.00 11.20
C PRO A 96 -8.20 18.81 12.06
N CYS A 97 -7.07 18.92 12.74
CA CYS A 97 -6.77 18.12 13.93
C CYS A 97 -8.06 18.05 14.78
N PRO A 98 -8.61 16.86 15.12
CA PRO A 98 -9.97 16.75 15.66
C PRO A 98 -10.22 17.57 16.94
N THR A 99 -9.17 17.84 17.72
CA THR A 99 -9.21 18.67 18.94
C THR A 99 -8.55 20.05 18.80
N ASN A 100 -8.19 20.44 17.58
CA ASN A 100 -7.82 21.81 17.21
C ASN A 100 -6.57 22.38 17.93
N VAL A 101 -5.74 21.52 18.55
CA VAL A 101 -4.67 21.96 19.48
C VAL A 101 -3.60 22.79 18.79
N CYS A 102 -3.15 22.40 17.59
CA CYS A 102 -2.18 23.18 16.81
C CYS A 102 -2.70 24.60 16.49
N LYS A 103 -4.01 24.76 16.27
CA LYS A 103 -4.65 26.07 16.08
C LYS A 103 -4.71 26.86 17.39
N LYS A 104 -4.90 26.20 18.54
CA LYS A 104 -4.79 26.86 19.85
C LYS A 104 -3.35 27.36 20.09
N VAL A 105 -2.31 26.55 19.86
CA VAL A 105 -0.90 26.97 19.96
C VAL A 105 -0.61 28.16 19.02
N LEU A 106 -0.97 28.06 17.74
CA LEU A 106 -0.86 29.17 16.77
C LEU A 106 -1.53 30.46 17.28
N ASN A 107 -2.75 30.35 17.83
CA ASN A 107 -3.50 31.49 18.35
C ASN A 107 -2.85 32.10 19.60
N GLU A 108 -2.33 31.29 20.53
CA GLU A 108 -1.64 31.81 21.72
C GLU A 108 -0.29 32.46 21.36
N ILE A 109 0.49 31.86 20.45
CA ILE A 109 1.71 32.49 19.92
C ILE A 109 1.38 33.85 19.28
N ALA A 110 0.36 33.89 18.42
CA ALA A 110 -0.09 35.12 17.77
C ALA A 110 -0.64 36.17 18.74
N LYS A 111 -1.38 35.75 19.78
CA LYS A 111 -1.83 36.64 20.87
C LYS A 111 -0.65 37.28 21.59
N GLN A 112 0.41 36.52 21.84
CA GLN A 112 1.64 37.01 22.48
C GLN A 112 2.56 37.77 21.53
N HIS A 113 2.24 37.90 20.24
CA HIS A 113 3.02 38.67 19.27
C HIS A 113 2.55 40.13 19.23
N LYS A 114 3.48 41.10 19.22
CA LYS A 114 3.18 42.54 19.21
C LYS A 114 2.71 43.04 17.84
N HIS A 115 3.28 42.48 16.78
CA HIS A 115 2.86 42.75 15.39
C HIS A 115 1.93 41.63 14.87
N THR A 116 1.25 41.85 13.73
CA THR A 116 0.14 40.99 13.29
C THR A 116 0.53 39.65 12.66
N LYS A 117 1.82 39.33 12.48
CA LYS A 117 2.28 38.10 11.80
C LYS A 117 3.55 37.52 12.44
N PRO A 118 3.45 36.38 13.17
CA PRO A 118 4.61 35.59 13.55
C PRO A 118 5.32 34.94 12.34
N SER A 119 6.62 34.71 12.46
CA SER A 119 7.50 34.16 11.42
C SER A 119 7.46 32.64 11.39
N TRP A 120 6.34 32.07 10.95
CA TRP A 120 6.10 30.62 10.91
C TRP A 120 7.14 29.82 10.11
N LYS A 121 7.84 30.44 9.16
CA LYS A 121 8.91 29.79 8.37
C LYS A 121 10.11 29.34 9.20
N ASN A 122 10.40 29.98 10.34
CA ASN A 122 11.58 29.66 11.15
C ASN A 122 11.35 28.46 12.09
N THR A 123 10.11 28.01 12.25
CA THR A 123 9.72 27.14 13.35
C THR A 123 9.11 25.82 12.85
N GLU A 124 9.52 24.74 13.48
CA GLU A 124 9.07 23.39 13.15
C GLU A 124 8.00 22.95 14.15
N ALA A 125 6.74 22.93 13.67
CA ALA A 125 5.59 22.66 14.54
C ALA A 125 5.73 21.35 15.32
N ILE A 126 6.35 20.32 14.73
CA ILE A 126 6.63 19.02 15.36
C ILE A 126 7.45 19.09 16.65
N HIS A 127 8.14 20.20 16.91
CA HIS A 127 9.00 20.40 18.06
C HIS A 127 8.45 21.43 19.07
N TRP A 128 7.26 22.01 18.83
CA TRP A 128 6.64 23.01 19.71
C TRP A 128 6.32 22.54 21.13
N GLU A 129 6.25 21.23 21.39
CA GLU A 129 6.03 20.70 22.74
C GLU A 129 7.33 20.45 23.49
N SER A 130 8.34 19.93 22.78
CA SER A 130 9.62 19.53 23.38
C SER A 130 10.65 20.65 23.43
N ASN A 131 10.53 21.67 22.57
CA ASN A 131 11.52 22.75 22.44
C ASN A 131 10.86 24.14 22.55
N PRO A 132 11.02 24.83 23.70
CA PRO A 132 10.60 26.22 23.88
C PRO A 132 11.20 27.21 22.87
N TRP A 133 12.39 26.94 22.35
CA TRP A 133 13.05 27.82 21.38
C TRP A 133 12.35 27.81 20.01
N GLU A 134 11.65 26.73 19.66
CA GLU A 134 10.83 26.70 18.45
C GLU A 134 9.68 27.70 18.51
N ILE A 135 9.09 27.89 19.70
CA ILE A 135 8.11 28.95 19.93
C ILE A 135 8.78 30.33 19.84
N ALA A 136 9.97 30.51 20.42
CA ALA A 136 10.73 31.77 20.34
C ALA A 136 11.05 32.16 18.89
N LYS A 137 11.40 31.21 18.01
CA LYS A 137 11.67 31.44 16.58
C LYS A 137 10.50 32.06 15.81
N ALA A 138 9.26 31.88 16.26
CA ALA A 138 8.08 32.54 15.67
C ALA A 138 8.08 34.07 15.85
N TYR A 139 8.93 34.63 16.72
CA TYR A 139 9.08 36.07 16.96
C TYR A 139 10.30 36.69 16.27
N PHE A 140 11.06 35.91 15.50
CA PHE A 140 12.26 36.38 14.81
C PHE A 140 11.93 37.06 13.46
N PRO A 141 12.88 37.71 12.76
CA PRO A 141 12.70 38.12 11.36
C PRO A 141 12.34 36.96 10.44
N SER A 142 11.76 37.23 9.26
CA SER A 142 11.05 36.22 8.45
C SER A 142 11.90 35.05 7.93
N ASP A 143 13.22 35.21 7.84
CA ASP A 143 14.13 34.27 7.18
C ASP A 143 15.47 34.22 7.93
N GLY A 144 16.20 33.10 7.82
CA GLY A 144 17.57 32.94 8.33
C GLY A 144 17.74 32.19 9.66
N TYR A 145 16.67 31.74 10.31
CA TYR A 145 16.73 31.19 11.67
C TYR A 145 16.20 29.77 11.86
N THR A 146 15.85 29.05 10.78
CA THR A 146 15.32 27.66 10.85
C THR A 146 16.19 26.73 11.70
N GLY A 147 17.49 26.65 11.41
CA GLY A 147 18.45 25.77 12.11
C GLY A 147 18.95 26.27 13.46
N LYS A 148 18.24 27.16 14.17
CA LYS A 148 18.64 27.66 15.50
C LYS A 148 17.90 26.92 16.59
N GLY A 149 18.62 26.11 17.38
CA GLY A 149 18.04 25.25 18.42
C GLY A 149 17.90 25.91 19.79
N SER A 150 18.73 26.92 20.08
CA SER A 150 18.83 27.60 21.38
C SER A 150 19.15 29.10 21.25
N ALA A 151 19.12 29.81 22.38
CA ALA A 151 19.64 31.17 22.48
C ALA A 151 21.12 31.28 22.08
N GLN A 152 21.94 30.28 22.44
CA GLN A 152 23.37 30.25 22.12
C GLN A 152 23.64 30.18 20.60
N ASP A 153 22.83 29.43 19.85
CA ASP A 153 22.94 29.32 18.40
C ASP A 153 22.47 30.61 17.68
N THR A 154 21.57 31.35 18.32
CA THR A 154 20.89 32.52 17.78
C THR A 154 21.80 33.75 17.88
N ASP A 155 21.80 34.62 16.88
CA ASP A 155 22.62 35.84 16.94
C ASP A 155 21.96 36.94 17.82
N PHE A 156 22.73 37.98 18.12
CA PHE A 156 22.25 39.11 18.94
C PHE A 156 20.96 39.73 18.38
N ASN A 157 20.87 39.92 17.05
CA ASN A 157 19.70 40.52 16.43
C ASN A 157 18.46 39.62 16.52
N GLY A 158 18.62 38.29 16.47
CA GLY A 158 17.55 37.31 16.73
C GLY A 158 17.03 37.38 18.15
N ILE A 159 17.94 37.36 19.14
CA ILE A 159 17.59 37.49 20.58
C ILE A 159 16.84 38.81 20.84
N ILE A 160 17.37 39.95 20.37
CA ILE A 160 16.68 41.23 20.53
C ILE A 160 15.34 41.25 19.78
N SER A 161 15.25 40.63 18.59
CA SER A 161 13.97 40.56 17.85
C SER A 161 12.90 39.76 18.61
N PHE A 162 13.27 38.66 19.28
CA PHE A 162 12.36 37.92 20.17
C PHE A 162 11.80 38.82 21.27
N MET A 163 12.69 39.52 21.99
CA MET A 163 12.33 40.43 23.08
C MET A 163 11.47 41.61 22.58
N MET A 164 11.77 42.15 21.40
CA MET A 164 10.99 43.21 20.77
C MET A 164 9.59 42.75 20.34
N ASN A 165 9.46 41.55 19.77
CA ASN A 165 8.22 41.10 19.13
C ASN A 165 7.28 40.32 20.06
N CYS A 166 7.73 39.85 21.22
CA CYS A 166 6.92 39.10 22.18
C CYS A 166 6.42 39.98 23.35
N LYS A 167 5.11 39.94 23.63
CA LYS A 167 4.44 40.70 24.70
C LYS A 167 4.86 40.32 26.11
N ASN A 168 5.41 39.11 26.29
CA ASN A 168 5.98 38.65 27.56
C ASN A 168 7.09 39.58 28.09
N PHE A 169 7.67 40.44 27.24
CA PHE A 169 8.68 41.42 27.58
C PHE A 169 8.17 42.87 27.73
N ASP A 170 6.87 43.15 27.52
CA ASP A 170 6.35 44.54 27.53
C ASP A 170 6.52 45.22 28.90
N ASN A 171 6.39 44.44 29.98
CA ASN A 171 6.56 44.88 31.38
C ASN A 171 7.98 44.61 31.92
N LYS A 172 8.95 44.30 31.05
CA LYS A 172 10.29 43.82 31.43
C LYS A 172 11.43 44.78 31.04
N PHE A 173 11.16 45.64 30.06
CA PHE A 173 12.07 46.67 29.54
C PHE A 173 11.33 48.01 29.39
N SER A 174 10.40 48.28 30.31
CA SER A 174 9.53 49.45 30.26
C SER A 174 10.24 50.67 30.86
N PHE A 175 10.47 51.70 30.04
CA PHE A 175 10.78 53.02 30.59
C PHE A 175 9.53 53.61 31.28
N PRO A 176 9.68 54.33 32.40
CA PRO A 176 8.61 55.17 32.93
C PRO A 176 8.27 56.25 31.89
N ILE A 177 7.12 56.08 31.22
CA ILE A 177 6.62 57.02 30.22
C ILE A 177 6.15 58.28 30.95
N ALA A 178 6.84 59.40 30.73
CA ALA A 178 6.31 60.70 31.13
C ALA A 178 5.01 60.97 30.35
N PRO A 179 3.88 61.26 31.00
CA PRO A 179 2.60 61.42 30.32
C PRO A 179 2.65 62.52 29.26
N GLY A 180 2.18 62.21 28.05
CA GLY A 180 2.07 63.16 26.95
C GLY A 180 3.27 63.25 25.98
N LYS A 181 4.32 62.43 26.14
CA LYS A 181 5.43 62.35 25.16
C LYS A 181 5.32 61.12 24.26
N THR A 182 5.72 61.30 22.99
CA THR A 182 6.00 60.17 22.09
C THR A 182 7.08 59.28 22.71
N HIS A 183 6.88 57.96 22.65
CA HIS A 183 7.78 57.01 23.31
C HIS A 183 9.21 57.20 22.78
N PRO A 184 10.22 57.49 23.65
CA PRO A 184 11.61 57.38 23.23
C PRO A 184 11.87 55.93 22.80
N PRO A 185 12.70 55.69 21.77
CA PRO A 185 13.00 54.34 21.31
C PRO A 185 13.57 53.52 22.46
N CYS A 186 12.88 52.44 22.84
CA CYS A 186 13.29 51.57 23.93
C CYS A 186 14.70 51.00 23.67
N LEU A 187 15.40 50.61 24.73
CA LEU A 187 16.78 50.09 24.64
C LEU A 187 16.90 48.92 23.65
N LEU A 188 15.89 48.06 23.55
CA LEU A 188 15.83 46.98 22.55
C LEU A 188 15.86 47.51 21.11
N THR A 189 15.14 48.60 20.80
CA THR A 189 15.16 49.23 19.48
C THR A 189 16.55 49.80 19.16
N LYS A 190 17.18 50.48 20.12
CA LYS A 190 18.55 50.99 19.95
C LYS A 190 19.57 49.86 19.78
N ALA A 191 19.52 48.84 20.63
CA ALA A 191 20.39 47.67 20.58
C ALA A 191 20.28 46.93 19.25
N ARG A 192 19.07 46.73 18.73
CA ARG A 192 18.85 46.15 17.40
C ARG A 192 19.42 47.01 16.28
N ALA A 193 19.28 48.34 16.37
CA ALA A 193 19.88 49.25 15.41
C ALA A 193 21.41 49.14 15.40
N ILE A 194 22.05 49.12 16.58
CA ILE A 194 23.50 48.88 16.74
C ILE A 194 23.93 47.57 16.07
N GLY A 195 23.26 46.45 16.41
CA GLY A 195 23.58 45.14 15.86
C GLY A 195 23.32 45.00 14.35
N THR A 196 22.37 45.75 13.81
CA THR A 196 22.09 45.81 12.36
C THR A 196 23.14 46.65 11.64
N THR A 197 23.42 47.86 12.14
CA THR A 197 24.39 48.79 11.56
C THR A 197 25.79 48.19 11.54
N LEU A 198 26.26 47.58 12.63
CA LEU A 198 27.63 47.07 12.70
C LEU A 198 27.87 45.84 11.81
N ARG A 199 26.87 44.98 11.63
CA ARG A 199 26.95 43.79 10.76
C ARG A 199 26.83 44.10 9.27
N HIS A 200 26.12 45.16 8.91
CA HIS A 200 25.89 45.56 7.51
C HIS A 200 26.69 46.82 7.10
N SER A 201 27.53 47.37 7.99
CA SER A 201 28.44 48.47 7.67
C SER A 201 29.52 48.00 6.71
N SER A 202 29.41 48.41 5.44
CA SER A 202 30.46 48.22 4.43
C SER A 202 31.69 49.09 4.70
N THR A 203 31.60 50.09 5.60
CA THR A 203 32.68 51.03 5.91
C THR A 203 33.48 50.64 7.14
N CYS A 204 32.95 49.78 8.03
CA CYS A 204 33.59 49.41 9.31
C CYS A 204 34.01 50.63 10.16
N LYS A 205 33.31 51.77 10.04
CA LYS A 205 33.56 53.01 10.79
C LYS A 205 32.68 53.09 12.04
N VAL A 206 33.30 53.42 13.18
CA VAL A 206 32.65 53.74 14.45
C VAL A 206 33.45 54.88 15.09
N THR A 207 32.84 56.05 15.31
CA THR A 207 33.50 57.15 16.03
C THR A 207 33.57 56.88 17.53
N ASP A 208 34.39 57.62 18.26
CA ASP A 208 34.45 57.49 19.73
C ASP A 208 33.08 57.80 20.39
N ILE A 209 32.29 58.69 19.78
CA ILE A 209 30.94 59.04 20.22
C ILE A 209 29.97 57.87 19.98
N ASP A 210 30.02 57.25 18.80
CA ASP A 210 29.20 56.08 18.48
C ASP A 210 29.54 54.92 19.43
N LEU A 211 30.83 54.67 19.64
CA LEU A 211 31.30 53.61 20.55
C LEU A 211 30.80 53.84 21.98
N GLN A 212 30.80 55.08 22.45
CA GLN A 212 30.31 55.41 23.78
C GLN A 212 28.77 55.23 23.89
N ASP A 213 27.98 55.62 22.89
CA ASP A 213 26.52 55.35 22.88
C ASP A 213 26.22 53.85 22.79
N ILE A 214 27.06 53.08 22.09
CA ILE A 214 26.99 51.61 22.04
C ILE A 214 27.23 51.01 23.44
N PHE A 215 28.31 51.38 24.14
CA PHE A 215 28.56 50.91 25.50
C PHE A 215 27.45 51.30 26.47
N ILE A 216 26.96 52.55 26.41
CA ILE A 216 25.85 53.02 27.25
C ILE A 216 24.57 52.24 26.97
N THR A 217 24.24 52.00 25.70
CA THR A 217 23.02 51.27 25.30
C THR A 217 23.09 49.80 25.71
N LEU A 218 24.20 49.11 25.45
CA LEU A 218 24.35 47.69 25.77
C LEU A 218 24.46 47.46 27.29
N THR A 219 25.17 48.32 28.01
CA THR A 219 25.22 48.27 29.48
C THR A 219 23.83 48.54 30.06
N GLY A 220 23.16 49.61 29.63
CA GLY A 220 21.82 49.97 30.09
C GLY A 220 20.79 48.85 29.85
N LEU A 221 20.90 48.12 28.74
CA LEU A 221 20.08 46.95 28.45
C LEU A 221 20.33 45.80 29.44
N LEU A 222 21.60 45.50 29.77
CA LEU A 222 21.97 44.44 30.71
C LEU A 222 21.76 44.80 32.18
N THR A 223 21.69 46.09 32.51
CA THR A 223 21.40 46.60 33.87
C THR A 223 19.94 46.98 34.07
N ASP A 224 19.02 46.56 33.19
CA ASP A 224 17.59 46.88 33.37
C ASP A 224 17.09 46.32 34.70
N GLN A 225 16.71 47.25 35.59
CA GLN A 225 16.45 46.95 37.00
C GLN A 225 15.29 45.97 37.20
N GLN A 226 14.38 45.88 36.23
CA GLN A 226 13.17 45.08 36.35
C GLN A 226 13.42 43.59 36.09
N CYS A 227 14.49 43.21 35.37
CA CYS A 227 14.66 41.85 34.86
C CYS A 227 16.07 41.26 34.90
N LEU A 228 17.13 42.08 34.75
CA LEU A 228 18.50 41.57 34.56
C LEU A 228 19.47 41.87 35.72
N THR A 229 19.06 42.65 36.72
CA THR A 229 19.83 42.96 37.94
C THR A 229 20.40 41.72 38.63
N ASN A 230 19.62 40.63 38.66
CA ASN A 230 19.95 39.41 39.38
C ASN A 230 20.47 38.29 38.45
N ASP A 231 20.53 38.52 37.14
CA ASP A 231 21.07 37.52 36.21
C ASP A 231 22.60 37.55 36.22
N VAL A 232 23.21 36.44 36.64
CA VAL A 232 24.66 36.32 36.83
C VAL A 232 25.43 36.51 35.51
N PHE A 233 24.86 36.09 34.38
CA PHE A 233 25.48 36.24 33.06
C PHE A 233 25.38 37.68 32.56
N ALA A 234 24.24 38.35 32.78
CA ALA A 234 24.09 39.77 32.48
C ALA A 234 25.05 40.63 33.32
N GLN A 235 25.17 40.38 34.62
CA GLN A 235 26.11 41.10 35.48
C GLN A 235 27.58 40.83 35.13
N GLU A 236 27.92 39.61 34.69
CA GLU A 236 29.27 39.32 34.15
C GLU A 236 29.52 40.02 32.81
N ALA A 237 28.52 40.08 31.92
CA ALA A 237 28.61 40.83 30.68
C ALA A 237 28.82 42.34 30.94
N VAL A 238 28.14 42.93 31.93
CA VAL A 238 28.37 44.32 32.36
C VAL A 238 29.80 44.56 32.81
N ARG A 239 30.39 43.66 33.62
CA ARG A 239 31.81 43.76 34.04
C ARG A 239 32.75 43.69 32.83
N LYS A 240 32.50 42.78 31.89
CA LYS A 240 33.28 42.64 30.65
C LYS A 240 33.16 43.89 29.76
N LEU A 241 31.98 44.49 29.64
CA LEU A 241 31.78 45.75 28.90
C LEU A 241 32.54 46.91 29.55
N ALA A 242 32.42 47.09 30.87
CA ALA A 242 33.14 48.15 31.59
C ALA A 242 34.68 48.02 31.45
N LYS A 243 35.19 46.79 31.49
CA LYS A 243 36.59 46.50 31.19
C LYS A 243 36.94 46.85 29.73
N LEU A 244 36.19 46.35 28.74
CA LEU A 244 36.45 46.63 27.31
C LEU A 244 36.35 48.13 26.95
N GLN A 245 35.52 48.89 27.68
CA GLN A 245 35.39 50.34 27.53
C GLN A 245 36.66 51.06 27.99
N THR A 246 37.19 50.71 29.17
CA THR A 246 38.38 51.34 29.78
C THR A 246 39.70 50.84 29.18
N ASP A 247 39.77 49.58 28.77
CA ASP A 247 40.95 48.99 28.15
C ASP A 247 41.23 49.73 26.82
N VAL A 248 42.35 50.44 26.74
CA VAL A 248 42.89 50.83 25.43
C VAL A 248 43.22 49.54 24.71
N LEU A 249 42.52 49.23 23.61
CA LEU A 249 42.85 48.11 22.73
C LEU A 249 44.12 48.45 21.92
N LYS A 250 45.22 48.63 22.66
CA LYS A 250 46.52 48.18 22.22
C LYS A 250 46.39 46.66 22.13
N LEU A 251 45.88 46.18 21.00
CA LEU A 251 46.04 44.78 20.62
C LEU A 251 47.55 44.55 20.57
N THR A 252 48.12 44.12 21.69
CA THR A 252 49.52 43.76 21.72
C THR A 252 49.70 42.62 20.74
N THR A 253 50.87 42.54 20.10
CA THR A 253 51.14 41.43 19.18
C THR A 253 50.91 40.08 19.86
N GLY A 254 51.16 40.00 21.18
CA GLY A 254 50.82 38.85 22.03
C GLY A 254 49.32 38.56 22.18
N GLU A 255 48.43 39.55 22.26
CA GLU A 255 46.97 39.31 22.33
C GLU A 255 46.38 38.92 20.97
N ILE A 256 46.90 39.49 19.87
CA ILE A 256 46.57 39.02 18.51
C ILE A 256 47.07 37.58 18.34
N ILE A 257 48.29 37.27 18.78
CA ILE A 257 48.83 35.91 18.79
C ILE A 257 47.96 35.00 19.64
N ASN A 258 47.58 35.36 20.87
CA ASN A 258 46.70 34.53 21.72
C ASN A 258 45.31 34.30 21.09
N LEU A 259 44.75 35.29 20.38
CA LEU A 259 43.49 35.13 19.64
C LEU A 259 43.65 34.24 18.40
N LEU A 260 44.75 34.38 17.66
CA LEU A 260 45.10 33.53 16.52
C LEU A 260 45.40 32.10 16.97
N GLU A 261 46.18 31.90 18.03
CA GLU A 261 46.46 30.61 18.66
C GLU A 261 45.18 29.99 19.21
N SER A 262 44.29 30.75 19.86
CA SER A 262 42.98 30.23 20.28
C SER A 262 42.11 29.83 19.09
N ALA A 263 42.13 30.59 17.99
CA ALA A 263 41.43 30.25 16.75
C ALA A 263 42.06 29.05 16.04
N GLN A 264 43.38 28.92 16.06
CA GLN A 264 44.17 27.85 15.44
C GLN A 264 44.13 26.56 16.25
N ASP A 265 44.01 26.65 17.58
CA ASP A 265 43.79 25.52 18.49
C ASP A 265 42.33 25.03 18.41
N LYS A 266 41.36 25.93 18.19
CA LYS A 266 40.00 25.58 17.75
C LYS A 266 39.98 24.95 16.36
N LEU A 267 40.82 25.43 15.43
CA LEU A 267 40.98 24.86 14.09
C LEU A 267 41.57 23.44 14.17
N LYS A 268 42.64 23.24 14.96
CA LYS A 268 43.22 21.93 15.25
C LYS A 268 42.24 20.97 15.92
N LYS A 269 41.43 21.46 16.85
CA LYS A 269 40.35 20.66 17.45
C LYS A 269 39.30 20.29 16.40
N ALA A 270 39.00 21.17 15.45
CA ALA A 270 38.14 20.86 14.31
C ALA A 270 38.80 19.86 13.33
N GLU A 271 40.11 19.95 13.09
CA GLU A 271 40.88 18.99 12.28
C GLU A 271 40.88 17.59 12.92
N ASN A 272 41.18 17.47 14.22
CA ASN A 272 41.03 16.21 14.96
C ASN A 272 39.57 15.68 14.94
N ILE A 273 38.57 16.57 14.98
CA ILE A 273 37.16 16.17 14.82
C ILE A 273 36.90 15.66 13.40
N VAL A 274 37.54 16.21 12.35
CA VAL A 274 37.45 15.69 10.98
C VAL A 274 38.08 14.30 10.88
N GLU A 275 39.26 14.06 11.48
CA GLU A 275 39.86 12.72 11.53
C GLU A 275 38.94 11.71 12.23
N VAL A 276 38.39 12.06 13.40
CA VAL A 276 37.42 11.21 14.13
C VAL A 276 36.13 11.01 13.32
N ILE A 277 35.66 12.00 12.56
CA ILE A 277 34.50 11.87 11.67
C ILE A 277 34.81 10.88 10.53
N ASP A 278 36.01 10.89 9.95
CA ASP A 278 36.38 9.95 8.90
C ASP A 278 36.61 8.53 9.44
N GLU A 279 37.14 8.35 10.66
CA GLU A 279 37.15 7.05 11.36
C GLU A 279 35.72 6.53 11.61
N ILE A 280 34.82 7.38 12.12
CA ILE A 280 33.40 7.04 12.32
C ILE A 280 32.73 6.70 10.97
N ARG A 281 33.05 7.43 9.89
CA ARG A 281 32.53 7.16 8.55
C ARG A 281 32.99 5.80 8.02
N ILE A 282 34.25 5.42 8.24
CA ILE A 282 34.76 4.07 7.92
C ILE A 282 34.01 3.01 8.73
N TYR A 283 33.81 3.23 10.04
CA TYR A 283 33.09 2.30 10.91
C TYR A 283 31.61 2.13 10.48
N ILE A 284 30.93 3.23 10.13
CA ILE A 284 29.57 3.21 9.58
C ILE A 284 29.51 2.40 8.28
N GLU A 285 30.51 2.51 7.40
CA GLU A 285 30.53 1.78 6.13
C GLU A 285 30.79 0.28 6.32
N ILE A 286 31.57 -0.11 7.35
CA ILE A 286 31.71 -1.52 7.77
C ILE A 286 30.36 -2.03 8.29
N CYS A 287 29.75 -1.36 9.27
CA CYS A 287 28.45 -1.77 9.81
C CYS A 287 27.34 -1.83 8.74
N ARG A 288 27.39 -0.96 7.72
CA ARG A 288 26.47 -0.98 6.58
C ARG A 288 26.64 -2.25 5.73
N LYS A 289 27.88 -2.68 5.48
CA LYS A 289 28.17 -3.92 4.74
C LYS A 289 27.68 -5.15 5.50
N ASP A 290 27.95 -5.22 6.81
CA ASP A 290 27.51 -6.33 7.66
C ASP A 290 25.98 -6.40 7.74
N LEU A 291 25.30 -5.26 7.90
CA LEU A 291 23.84 -5.17 7.89
C LEU A 291 23.23 -5.62 6.54
N ASN A 292 23.84 -5.22 5.42
CA ASN A 292 23.39 -5.67 4.09
C ASN A 292 23.59 -7.18 3.91
N ALA A 293 24.75 -7.73 4.27
CA ALA A 293 25.00 -9.16 4.22
C ALA A 293 24.04 -9.97 5.10
N HIS A 294 23.67 -9.44 6.29
CA HIS A 294 22.65 -10.04 7.14
C HIS A 294 21.26 -9.97 6.51
N ASN A 295 20.86 -8.84 5.93
CA ASN A 295 19.59 -8.69 5.22
C ASN A 295 19.47 -9.63 4.02
N ASP A 296 20.53 -9.77 3.23
CA ASP A 296 20.58 -10.69 2.08
C ASP A 296 20.44 -12.15 2.54
N LYS A 297 21.10 -12.53 3.64
CA LYS A 297 20.94 -13.86 4.25
C LYS A 297 19.50 -14.11 4.73
N CYS A 298 18.93 -13.18 5.49
CA CYS A 298 17.55 -13.28 5.99
C CYS A 298 16.53 -13.34 4.84
N LYS A 299 16.80 -12.63 3.73
CA LYS A 299 15.99 -12.70 2.51
C LYS A 299 16.09 -14.07 1.85
N GLN A 300 17.30 -14.64 1.73
CA GLN A 300 17.49 -15.99 1.19
C GLN A 300 16.76 -17.06 2.03
N GLU A 301 16.85 -16.97 3.36
CA GLU A 301 16.12 -17.86 4.28
C GLU A 301 14.59 -17.72 4.14
N LEU A 302 14.09 -16.49 3.96
CA LEU A 302 12.68 -16.20 3.73
C LEU A 302 12.18 -16.73 2.36
N ASP A 303 12.98 -16.56 1.31
CA ASP A 303 12.66 -17.06 -0.03
C ASP A 303 12.64 -18.60 -0.06
N GLU A 304 13.58 -19.26 0.63
CA GLU A 304 13.60 -20.73 0.80
C GLU A 304 12.38 -21.23 1.57
N HIS A 305 12.03 -20.60 2.70
CA HIS A 305 10.84 -20.95 3.47
C HIS A 305 9.54 -20.70 2.69
N THR A 306 9.50 -19.63 1.90
CA THR A 306 8.36 -19.31 1.03
C THR A 306 8.20 -20.34 -0.09
N GLY A 307 9.32 -20.83 -0.66
CA GLY A 307 9.33 -21.94 -1.61
C GLY A 307 8.71 -23.20 -1.02
N LYS A 308 9.22 -23.66 0.12
CA LYS A 308 8.72 -24.85 0.83
C LYS A 308 7.23 -24.76 1.18
N CYS A 309 6.76 -23.59 1.63
CA CYS A 309 5.34 -23.39 1.90
C CYS A 309 4.45 -23.43 0.64
N LYS A 310 4.96 -22.98 -0.52
CA LYS A 310 4.23 -23.07 -1.80
C LYS A 310 4.14 -24.52 -2.28
N GLU A 311 5.24 -25.26 -2.27
CA GLU A 311 5.26 -26.68 -2.65
C GLU A 311 4.27 -27.50 -1.79
N GLN A 312 4.28 -27.29 -0.47
CA GLN A 312 3.31 -27.94 0.44
C GLN A 312 1.85 -27.53 0.16
N LEU A 313 1.61 -26.26 -0.17
CA LEU A 313 0.26 -25.77 -0.50
C LEU A 313 -0.23 -26.34 -1.84
N ASP A 314 0.62 -26.41 -2.85
CA ASP A 314 0.28 -26.94 -4.17
C ASP A 314 0.06 -28.45 -4.11
N GLU A 315 0.89 -29.21 -3.38
CA GLU A 315 0.64 -30.63 -3.08
C GLU A 315 -0.70 -30.85 -2.38
N HIS A 316 -1.01 -30.07 -1.34
CA HIS A 316 -2.26 -30.18 -0.60
C HIS A 316 -3.47 -29.80 -1.48
N ARG A 317 -3.31 -28.79 -2.33
CA ARG A 317 -4.35 -28.35 -3.27
C ARG A 317 -4.65 -29.42 -4.31
N GLN A 318 -3.60 -30.02 -4.89
CA GLN A 318 -3.72 -31.09 -5.87
C GLN A 318 -4.44 -32.31 -5.27
N LYS A 319 -4.00 -32.77 -4.08
CA LYS A 319 -4.62 -33.88 -3.33
C LYS A 319 -6.08 -33.61 -2.94
N SER A 320 -6.46 -32.37 -2.60
CA SER A 320 -7.86 -32.00 -2.37
C SER A 320 -8.69 -32.09 -3.66
N THR A 321 -8.22 -31.46 -4.73
CA THR A 321 -8.98 -31.35 -6.00
C THR A 321 -9.19 -32.68 -6.74
N GLU A 322 -8.40 -33.70 -6.42
CA GLU A 322 -8.53 -35.05 -6.96
C GLU A 322 -9.62 -35.83 -6.21
N LYS A 323 -9.59 -35.79 -4.86
CA LYS A 323 -10.64 -36.40 -4.02
C LYS A 323 -12.03 -35.77 -4.28
N ASP A 324 -12.09 -34.44 -4.35
CA ASP A 324 -13.33 -33.71 -4.62
C ASP A 324 -13.90 -34.03 -6.02
N TYR A 325 -13.04 -34.36 -6.99
CA TYR A 325 -13.45 -34.76 -8.35
C TYR A 325 -14.07 -36.16 -8.38
N ASP A 326 -13.45 -37.13 -7.71
CA ASP A 326 -13.94 -38.52 -7.68
C ASP A 326 -15.31 -38.62 -7.01
N GLU A 327 -15.51 -37.94 -5.88
CA GLU A 327 -16.80 -37.91 -5.17
C GLU A 327 -17.91 -37.30 -6.05
N CYS A 328 -17.63 -36.19 -6.76
CA CYS A 328 -18.59 -35.60 -7.70
C CYS A 328 -18.85 -36.46 -8.94
N CYS A 329 -17.85 -37.16 -9.48
CA CYS A 329 -18.02 -38.07 -10.61
C CYS A 329 -18.91 -39.26 -10.26
N GLN A 330 -18.74 -39.83 -9.07
CA GLN A 330 -19.60 -40.91 -8.57
C GLN A 330 -21.04 -40.46 -8.40
N ASP A 331 -21.29 -39.25 -7.90
CA ASP A 331 -22.68 -38.74 -7.79
C ASP A 331 -23.30 -38.48 -9.17
N PHE A 332 -22.55 -37.90 -10.11
CA PHE A 332 -23.00 -37.73 -11.50
C PHE A 332 -23.40 -39.08 -12.11
N GLN A 333 -22.53 -40.09 -11.97
CA GLN A 333 -22.76 -41.44 -12.50
C GLN A 333 -24.02 -42.07 -11.88
N ARG A 334 -24.17 -41.98 -10.55
CA ARG A 334 -25.33 -42.51 -9.80
C ARG A 334 -26.65 -41.90 -10.27
N ARG A 335 -26.72 -40.57 -10.42
CA ARG A 335 -27.95 -39.91 -10.88
C ARG A 335 -28.27 -40.23 -12.34
N LEU A 336 -27.25 -40.36 -13.20
CA LEU A 336 -27.41 -40.80 -14.59
C LEU A 336 -27.94 -42.24 -14.70
N ILE A 337 -27.41 -43.15 -13.90
CA ILE A 337 -27.91 -44.53 -13.79
C ILE A 337 -29.37 -44.53 -13.35
N ALA A 338 -29.72 -43.83 -12.27
CA ALA A 338 -31.09 -43.76 -11.76
C ALA A 338 -32.09 -43.24 -12.82
N HIS A 339 -31.71 -42.20 -13.56
CA HIS A 339 -32.51 -41.68 -14.67
C HIS A 339 -32.76 -42.72 -15.77
N TYR A 340 -31.76 -43.54 -16.11
CA TYR A 340 -31.92 -44.60 -17.12
C TYR A 340 -32.66 -45.83 -16.63
N VAL A 341 -32.55 -46.17 -15.34
CA VAL A 341 -33.39 -47.21 -14.73
C VAL A 341 -34.86 -46.79 -14.76
N ASP A 342 -35.18 -45.52 -14.54
CA ASP A 342 -36.54 -44.99 -14.66
C ASP A 342 -37.03 -44.95 -16.12
N THR A 343 -36.26 -44.32 -17.02
CA THR A 343 -36.70 -44.01 -18.39
C THR A 343 -36.54 -45.13 -19.42
N SER A 344 -35.57 -46.04 -19.24
CA SER A 344 -35.23 -47.06 -20.25
C SER A 344 -35.69 -48.48 -19.88
N SER A 345 -36.32 -48.66 -18.71
CA SER A 345 -36.84 -49.96 -18.27
C SER A 345 -38.08 -50.42 -19.02
N ASN A 346 -38.90 -49.49 -19.53
CA ASN A 346 -40.15 -49.80 -20.23
C ASN A 346 -40.11 -49.29 -21.67
N VAL A 347 -40.73 -50.03 -22.59
CA VAL A 347 -40.91 -49.62 -23.98
C VAL A 347 -42.40 -49.47 -24.25
N PRO A 348 -42.86 -48.30 -24.74
CA PRO A 348 -44.25 -48.13 -25.12
C PRO A 348 -44.57 -48.94 -26.37
N LEU A 349 -45.50 -49.90 -26.22
CA LEU A 349 -46.01 -50.69 -27.35
C LEU A 349 -47.10 -49.95 -28.15
N SER A 350 -47.61 -48.84 -27.61
CA SER A 350 -48.63 -47.99 -28.23
C SER A 350 -48.43 -46.53 -27.82
N ASN A 351 -48.40 -45.61 -28.78
CA ASN A 351 -48.39 -44.17 -28.51
C ASN A 351 -49.73 -43.65 -27.96
N LEU A 352 -50.76 -44.50 -27.87
CA LEU A 352 -52.12 -44.16 -27.46
C LEU A 352 -52.53 -44.74 -26.09
N ASP A 353 -51.75 -45.69 -25.55
CA ASP A 353 -52.10 -46.38 -24.31
C ASP A 353 -50.84 -46.85 -23.56
N GLN A 354 -50.48 -46.08 -22.51
CA GLN A 354 -49.35 -46.35 -21.61
C GLN A 354 -49.59 -47.58 -20.70
N SER A 355 -50.82 -48.11 -20.61
CA SER A 355 -51.09 -49.35 -19.86
C SER A 355 -50.57 -50.61 -20.57
N LEU A 356 -50.11 -50.47 -21.82
CA LEU A 356 -49.47 -51.52 -22.62
C LEU A 356 -47.93 -51.49 -22.55
N ASP A 357 -47.35 -50.58 -21.78
CA ASP A 357 -45.90 -50.50 -21.57
C ASP A 357 -45.38 -51.82 -20.98
N LYS A 358 -44.36 -52.40 -21.63
CA LYS A 358 -43.70 -53.63 -21.15
C LYS A 358 -42.26 -53.36 -20.83
N ARG A 359 -41.74 -54.08 -19.84
CA ARG A 359 -40.32 -54.02 -19.50
C ARG A 359 -39.50 -54.47 -20.70
N ILE A 360 -38.44 -53.74 -21.02
CA ILE A 360 -37.62 -54.00 -22.20
C ILE A 360 -37.02 -55.41 -22.16
N VAL A 361 -36.64 -55.90 -20.97
CA VAL A 361 -36.13 -57.26 -20.75
C VAL A 361 -37.13 -58.38 -21.06
N ASP A 362 -38.44 -58.11 -20.95
CA ASP A 362 -39.48 -59.12 -21.17
C ASP A 362 -39.85 -59.26 -22.66
N ILE A 363 -39.41 -58.33 -23.51
CA ILE A 363 -39.76 -58.25 -24.94
C ILE A 363 -38.55 -58.21 -25.88
N TYR A 364 -37.33 -57.97 -25.38
CA TYR A 364 -36.15 -57.83 -26.21
C TYR A 364 -35.66 -59.18 -26.75
N ALA A 365 -35.74 -59.35 -28.07
CA ALA A 365 -35.07 -60.43 -28.78
C ALA A 365 -33.77 -59.92 -29.40
N THR A 366 -32.64 -60.59 -29.13
CA THR A 366 -31.32 -60.20 -29.64
C THR A 366 -31.31 -60.16 -31.17
N PRO A 367 -31.07 -58.99 -31.80
CA PRO A 367 -31.06 -58.87 -33.25
C PRO A 367 -29.81 -59.52 -33.85
N LYS A 368 -29.91 -60.01 -35.09
CA LYS A 368 -28.75 -60.42 -35.89
C LYS A 368 -28.09 -59.17 -36.46
N ILE A 369 -26.86 -58.90 -36.05
CA ILE A 369 -26.10 -57.72 -36.47
C ILE A 369 -25.01 -58.17 -37.43
N HIS A 370 -24.81 -57.42 -38.51
CA HIS A 370 -23.84 -57.76 -39.57
C HIS A 370 -22.84 -56.62 -39.70
N ARG A 371 -21.55 -56.90 -39.50
CA ARG A 371 -20.47 -55.95 -39.80
C ARG A 371 -20.37 -55.77 -41.31
N ILE A 372 -20.14 -54.53 -41.77
CA ILE A 372 -19.94 -54.20 -43.18
C ILE A 372 -18.61 -53.44 -43.31
N GLU A 373 -17.66 -54.01 -44.04
CA GLU A 373 -16.42 -53.33 -44.42
C GLU A 373 -16.62 -52.56 -45.74
N ILE A 374 -16.21 -51.29 -45.75
CA ILE A 374 -16.26 -50.43 -46.93
C ILE A 374 -14.81 -50.14 -47.34
N GLN A 375 -14.42 -50.55 -48.55
CA GLN A 375 -13.08 -50.23 -49.06
C GLN A 375 -13.01 -48.74 -49.45
N LYS A 376 -11.79 -48.18 -49.43
CA LYS A 376 -11.52 -46.74 -49.69
C LYS A 376 -12.09 -46.21 -51.01
N ASP A 377 -12.35 -47.10 -51.97
CA ASP A 377 -12.85 -46.78 -53.32
C ASP A 377 -14.41 -46.71 -53.39
N GLY A 378 -15.10 -46.69 -52.25
CA GLY A 378 -16.57 -46.62 -52.15
C GLY A 378 -17.30 -47.93 -52.50
N LYS A 379 -16.60 -48.93 -53.07
CA LYS A 379 -17.15 -50.27 -53.29
C LYS A 379 -17.27 -51.02 -51.96
N ARG A 380 -18.51 -51.28 -51.56
CA ARG A 380 -18.83 -52.14 -50.40
C ARG A 380 -18.36 -53.56 -50.68
N VAL A 381 -17.40 -54.08 -49.92
CA VAL A 381 -16.99 -55.48 -49.98
C VAL A 381 -17.66 -56.20 -48.82
N LYS A 382 -18.72 -56.95 -49.14
CA LYS A 382 -19.58 -57.60 -48.14
C LYS A 382 -18.88 -58.80 -47.50
N ARG A 383 -18.00 -58.55 -46.53
CA ARG A 383 -17.62 -59.55 -45.52
C ARG A 383 -18.66 -59.53 -44.41
N GLU A 384 -19.66 -60.41 -44.50
CA GLU A 384 -20.64 -60.58 -43.43
C GLU A 384 -20.02 -61.36 -42.27
N GLN A 385 -19.41 -60.64 -41.33
CA GLN A 385 -19.28 -61.16 -39.97
C GLN A 385 -20.61 -60.87 -39.25
N VAL A 386 -21.28 -61.93 -38.79
CA VAL A 386 -22.36 -61.77 -37.82
C VAL A 386 -21.71 -61.40 -36.49
N LEU A 387 -22.10 -60.26 -35.92
CA LEU A 387 -21.64 -59.82 -34.61
C LEU A 387 -22.68 -60.19 -33.56
N THR A 388 -22.21 -60.59 -32.38
CA THR A 388 -23.02 -60.57 -31.16
C THR A 388 -23.24 -59.13 -30.67
N TYR A 389 -24.00 -58.96 -29.60
CA TYR A 389 -24.30 -57.67 -29.00
C TYR A 389 -23.05 -57.00 -28.41
N GLU A 390 -22.12 -57.80 -27.89
CA GLU A 390 -20.88 -57.41 -27.23
C GLU A 390 -19.77 -57.07 -28.23
N GLU A 391 -19.69 -57.83 -29.32
CA GLU A 391 -18.65 -57.71 -30.35
C GLU A 391 -18.71 -56.35 -31.08
N ILE A 392 -19.84 -55.65 -31.04
CA ILE A 392 -20.02 -54.28 -31.55
C ILE A 392 -19.01 -53.30 -30.94
N PHE A 393 -18.68 -53.50 -29.65
CA PHE A 393 -17.76 -52.64 -28.89
C PHE A 393 -16.33 -53.18 -28.85
N CYS A 394 -16.05 -54.27 -29.56
CA CYS A 394 -14.73 -54.88 -29.68
C CYS A 394 -14.08 -54.46 -31.00
N THR A 395 -13.12 -53.54 -30.92
CA THR A 395 -12.30 -53.08 -32.05
C THR A 395 -10.82 -53.15 -31.69
N ASP A 396 -10.03 -53.85 -32.51
CA ASP A 396 -8.56 -53.91 -32.39
C ASP A 396 -7.88 -52.61 -32.86
N ASP A 397 -8.66 -51.67 -33.40
CA ASP A 397 -8.23 -50.38 -33.92
C ASP A 397 -8.74 -49.24 -33.03
N GLU A 398 -7.84 -48.66 -32.23
CA GLU A 398 -8.08 -47.51 -31.34
C GLU A 398 -8.51 -46.24 -32.09
N SER A 399 -8.29 -46.17 -33.41
CA SER A 399 -8.71 -45.02 -34.22
C SER A 399 -10.21 -45.05 -34.55
N ASN A 400 -10.87 -46.21 -34.46
CA ASN A 400 -12.27 -46.37 -34.85
C ASN A 400 -13.26 -45.99 -33.73
N ARG A 401 -13.26 -44.72 -33.34
CA ARG A 401 -14.12 -44.17 -32.26
C ARG A 401 -15.60 -43.96 -32.63
N ARG A 402 -16.11 -44.54 -33.74
CA ARG A 402 -17.51 -44.31 -34.22
C ARG A 402 -18.15 -45.57 -34.82
N ILE A 403 -19.33 -45.93 -34.32
CA ILE A 403 -20.13 -47.05 -34.80
C ILE A 403 -21.40 -46.52 -35.47
N TYR A 404 -21.70 -46.98 -36.69
CA TYR A 404 -22.91 -46.64 -37.42
C TYR A 404 -23.80 -47.89 -37.57
N LEU A 405 -24.90 -47.93 -36.83
CA LEU A 405 -25.91 -48.99 -36.95
C LEU A 405 -26.94 -48.61 -38.02
N GLN A 406 -27.12 -49.47 -39.01
CA GLN A 406 -28.04 -49.28 -40.14
C GLN A 406 -29.04 -50.45 -40.21
N GLY A 407 -30.26 -50.14 -40.65
CA GLY A 407 -31.36 -51.10 -40.79
C GLY A 407 -32.64 -50.36 -41.22
N GLU A 408 -33.60 -51.09 -41.77
CA GLU A 408 -34.84 -50.49 -42.27
C GLU A 408 -35.72 -49.89 -41.14
N PRO A 409 -36.71 -49.04 -41.47
CA PRO A 409 -37.72 -48.63 -40.50
C PRO A 409 -38.39 -49.85 -39.86
N GLY A 410 -38.57 -49.82 -38.54
CA GLY A 410 -39.11 -50.96 -37.78
C GLY A 410 -38.10 -52.09 -37.46
N SER A 411 -36.84 -52.03 -37.92
CA SER A 411 -35.83 -53.07 -37.64
C SER A 411 -35.30 -53.11 -36.19
N GLY A 412 -35.98 -52.47 -35.23
CA GLY A 412 -35.60 -52.47 -33.81
C GLY A 412 -34.44 -51.57 -33.40
N LYS A 413 -33.97 -50.63 -34.24
CA LYS A 413 -32.82 -49.75 -33.93
C LYS A 413 -32.97 -48.97 -32.61
N SER A 414 -34.10 -48.30 -32.42
CA SER A 414 -34.38 -47.53 -31.20
C SER A 414 -34.48 -48.43 -29.96
N THR A 415 -35.09 -49.62 -30.11
CA THR A 415 -35.18 -50.65 -29.07
C THR A 415 -33.81 -51.22 -28.70
N PHE A 416 -32.90 -51.38 -29.67
CA PHE A 416 -31.50 -51.75 -29.43
C PHE A 416 -30.80 -50.68 -28.58
N SER A 417 -30.93 -49.40 -28.95
CA SER A 417 -30.34 -48.30 -28.18
C SER A 417 -30.92 -48.20 -26.76
N ALA A 418 -32.23 -48.35 -26.59
CA ALA A 418 -32.86 -48.38 -25.27
C ALA A 418 -32.36 -49.55 -24.41
N LYS A 419 -32.19 -50.75 -25.00
CA LYS A 419 -31.62 -51.92 -24.31
C LYS A 419 -30.17 -51.68 -23.86
N LEU A 420 -29.38 -51.00 -24.70
CA LEU A 420 -28.01 -50.60 -24.40
C LEU A 420 -27.90 -49.66 -23.20
N VAL A 421 -28.80 -48.67 -23.14
CA VAL A 421 -28.91 -47.75 -22.01
C VAL A 421 -29.36 -48.48 -20.73
N HIS A 422 -30.39 -49.31 -20.84
CA HIS A 422 -30.91 -50.15 -19.76
C HIS A 422 -29.85 -51.09 -19.17
N ASP A 423 -29.11 -51.80 -20.02
CA ASP A 423 -28.13 -52.78 -19.57
C ASP A 423 -26.99 -52.07 -18.86
N TRP A 424 -26.41 -51.02 -19.46
CA TRP A 424 -25.39 -50.21 -18.80
C TRP A 424 -25.84 -49.70 -17.43
N SER A 425 -27.08 -49.20 -17.30
CA SER A 425 -27.57 -48.68 -16.01
C SER A 425 -27.75 -49.78 -14.97
N HIS A 426 -28.38 -50.90 -15.32
CA HIS A 426 -28.61 -52.03 -14.39
C HIS A 426 -27.30 -52.66 -13.90
N ILE A 427 -26.32 -52.84 -14.79
CA ILE A 427 -25.03 -53.43 -14.44
C ILE A 427 -24.30 -52.56 -13.41
N ASN A 428 -24.23 -51.26 -13.66
CA ASN A 428 -23.56 -50.32 -12.76
C ASN A 428 -24.34 -50.09 -11.46
N GLN A 429 -25.68 -50.20 -11.48
CA GLN A 429 -26.49 -50.21 -10.26
C GLN A 429 -26.15 -51.41 -9.36
N VAL A 430 -26.26 -52.64 -9.88
CA VAL A 430 -25.98 -53.87 -9.12
C VAL A 430 -24.54 -53.89 -8.60
N SER A 431 -23.58 -53.43 -9.41
CA SER A 431 -22.17 -53.33 -9.02
C SER A 431 -21.93 -52.33 -7.88
N SER A 432 -22.80 -51.32 -7.72
CA SER A 432 -22.73 -50.35 -6.62
C SER A 432 -23.38 -50.83 -5.32
N GLU A 433 -24.30 -51.80 -5.40
CA GLU A 433 -25.07 -52.29 -4.25
C GLU A 433 -24.43 -53.55 -3.60
N PHE A 434 -23.67 -54.37 -4.36
CA PHE A 434 -23.04 -55.60 -3.85
C PHE A 434 -21.56 -55.76 -4.25
N PRO A 435 -20.59 -55.28 -3.46
CA PRO A 435 -19.16 -55.37 -3.80
C PRO A 435 -18.52 -56.77 -3.69
N SER A 436 -19.23 -57.79 -3.17
CA SER A 436 -18.66 -59.13 -2.99
C SER A 436 -19.71 -60.24 -2.79
N SER A 437 -20.06 -60.94 -3.87
CA SER A 437 -20.46 -62.36 -3.80
C SER A 437 -20.14 -63.07 -5.11
N SER A 438 -19.63 -64.30 -5.03
CA SER A 438 -19.08 -65.07 -6.17
C SER A 438 -20.14 -65.79 -7.02
N ASP A 439 -21.42 -65.62 -6.71
CA ASP A 439 -22.45 -66.63 -7.01
C ASP A 439 -23.44 -66.19 -8.12
N ILE A 440 -22.98 -65.38 -9.08
CA ILE A 440 -23.73 -65.04 -10.30
C ILE A 440 -23.08 -65.70 -11.53
N THR A 441 -23.02 -67.03 -11.52
CA THR A 441 -22.42 -67.84 -12.60
C THR A 441 -23.36 -67.99 -13.82
N GLY A 442 -23.84 -66.86 -14.35
CA GLY A 442 -24.72 -66.80 -15.52
C GLY A 442 -24.73 -65.46 -16.27
N PHE A 443 -23.88 -64.49 -15.87
CA PHE A 443 -23.88 -63.11 -16.40
C PHE A 443 -22.55 -62.70 -17.09
N TYR A 444 -21.75 -63.66 -17.53
CA TYR A 444 -20.38 -63.40 -18.01
C TYR A 444 -20.27 -62.70 -19.37
N ASP A 445 -21.32 -62.70 -20.20
CA ASP A 445 -21.31 -62.01 -21.51
C ASP A 445 -21.48 -60.48 -21.37
N VAL A 446 -21.79 -59.97 -20.18
CA VAL A 446 -22.26 -58.59 -19.96
C VAL A 446 -21.12 -57.58 -19.73
N LEU A 447 -19.85 -58.04 -19.73
CA LEU A 447 -18.70 -57.29 -19.24
C LEU A 447 -18.18 -56.17 -20.16
N LYS A 448 -18.47 -56.20 -21.48
CA LYS A 448 -17.86 -55.24 -22.42
C LYS A 448 -18.44 -53.82 -22.35
N ILE A 449 -19.69 -53.66 -21.94
CA ILE A 449 -20.30 -52.32 -21.78
C ILE A 449 -19.84 -51.63 -20.48
N GLN A 450 -19.34 -52.38 -19.49
CA GLN A 450 -18.78 -51.84 -18.25
C GLN A 450 -17.51 -51.00 -18.45
N GLN A 451 -16.81 -51.16 -19.58
CA GLN A 451 -15.61 -50.38 -19.89
C GLN A 451 -15.89 -48.87 -20.04
N PHE A 452 -17.16 -48.51 -20.28
CA PHE A 452 -17.60 -47.13 -20.36
C PHE A 452 -18.06 -46.64 -18.99
N LYS A 453 -17.28 -45.76 -18.36
CA LYS A 453 -17.61 -45.17 -17.04
C LYS A 453 -18.88 -44.31 -17.11
N PHE A 454 -19.17 -43.73 -18.28
CA PHE A 454 -20.42 -43.00 -18.55
C PHE A 454 -20.99 -43.39 -19.92
N LEU A 455 -22.31 -43.51 -19.99
CA LEU A 455 -23.06 -43.66 -21.24
C LEU A 455 -23.99 -42.44 -21.37
N PHE A 456 -23.91 -41.71 -22.48
CA PHE A 456 -24.78 -40.57 -22.78
C PHE A 456 -25.70 -40.89 -23.95
N PHE A 457 -26.98 -41.08 -23.68
CA PHE A 457 -28.04 -41.28 -24.68
C PHE A 457 -28.70 -39.95 -25.06
N VAL A 458 -28.77 -39.66 -26.36
CA VAL A 458 -29.51 -38.51 -26.90
C VAL A 458 -30.35 -38.89 -28.12
N THR A 459 -31.57 -38.36 -28.20
CA THR A 459 -32.46 -38.47 -29.36
C THR A 459 -32.24 -37.27 -30.28
N LEU A 460 -31.86 -37.52 -31.53
CA LEU A 460 -31.59 -36.45 -32.49
C LEU A 460 -32.88 -35.79 -32.99
N ARG A 461 -34.01 -36.50 -32.96
CA ARG A 461 -35.37 -35.98 -33.20
C ARG A 461 -35.72 -34.78 -32.30
N ASP A 462 -35.33 -34.84 -31.02
CA ASP A 462 -35.68 -33.83 -30.01
C ASP A 462 -34.61 -32.72 -29.90
N SER A 463 -33.49 -32.89 -30.60
CA SER A 463 -32.36 -31.96 -30.66
C SER A 463 -32.57 -30.76 -31.59
N ARG A 464 -33.84 -30.39 -31.88
CA ARG A 464 -34.20 -29.39 -32.90
C ARG A 464 -33.41 -28.08 -32.73
N GLY A 465 -32.60 -27.76 -33.73
CA GLY A 465 -31.76 -26.55 -33.77
C GLY A 465 -30.38 -26.67 -33.10
N GLN A 466 -30.04 -27.82 -32.50
CA GLN A 466 -28.72 -28.06 -31.90
C GLN A 466 -27.80 -28.80 -32.88
N THR A 467 -26.54 -28.35 -32.99
CA THR A 467 -25.47 -28.98 -33.79
C THR A 467 -24.38 -29.62 -32.93
N ASP A 468 -24.16 -29.10 -31.72
CA ASP A 468 -23.21 -29.63 -30.75
C ASP A 468 -23.87 -30.67 -29.84
N VAL A 469 -23.26 -31.85 -29.80
CA VAL A 469 -23.69 -33.00 -28.99
C VAL A 469 -23.54 -32.72 -27.50
N SER A 470 -22.61 -31.85 -27.11
CA SER A 470 -22.46 -31.38 -25.73
C SER A 470 -23.69 -30.56 -25.31
N GLN A 471 -24.26 -29.72 -26.19
CA GLN A 471 -25.53 -29.05 -25.95
C GLN A 471 -26.73 -29.99 -25.97
N MET A 472 -26.72 -31.06 -26.79
CA MET A 472 -27.78 -32.08 -26.78
C MET A 472 -27.78 -32.83 -25.43
N ILE A 473 -26.62 -33.31 -24.99
CA ILE A 473 -26.44 -33.96 -23.68
C ILE A 473 -26.83 -33.01 -22.54
N LYS A 474 -26.41 -31.74 -22.60
CA LYS A 474 -26.80 -30.74 -21.61
C LYS A 474 -28.33 -30.63 -21.51
N LYS A 475 -29.01 -30.40 -22.63
CA LYS A 475 -30.44 -30.12 -22.66
C LYS A 475 -31.31 -31.35 -22.35
N GLN A 476 -30.90 -32.53 -22.80
CA GLN A 476 -31.70 -33.76 -22.65
C GLN A 476 -31.41 -34.50 -21.34
N LEU A 477 -30.16 -34.47 -20.85
CA LEU A 477 -29.75 -35.19 -19.65
C LEU A 477 -29.46 -34.25 -18.48
N ILE A 478 -28.54 -33.28 -18.61
CA ILE A 478 -28.12 -32.47 -17.46
C ILE A 478 -29.25 -31.57 -16.94
N ASP A 479 -29.94 -30.86 -17.83
CA ASP A 479 -31.05 -29.98 -17.46
C ASP A 479 -32.27 -30.79 -16.95
N THR A 480 -32.37 -32.07 -17.29
CA THR A 480 -33.44 -33.00 -16.85
C THR A 480 -33.14 -33.67 -15.50
N ILE A 481 -31.88 -34.05 -15.26
CA ILE A 481 -31.47 -34.87 -14.10
C ILE A 481 -31.08 -34.00 -12.89
N PHE A 482 -30.58 -32.77 -13.12
CA PHE A 482 -30.00 -31.93 -12.08
C PHE A 482 -30.78 -30.63 -11.88
N SER A 483 -30.82 -30.16 -10.63
CA SER A 483 -31.52 -28.95 -10.24
C SER A 483 -30.86 -27.69 -10.82
N GLU A 484 -31.62 -26.60 -10.93
CA GLU A 484 -31.14 -25.38 -11.62
C GLU A 484 -29.85 -24.82 -11.01
N ASP A 485 -29.71 -24.86 -9.69
CA ASP A 485 -28.52 -24.43 -8.95
C ASP A 485 -27.29 -25.33 -9.19
N GLU A 486 -27.49 -26.61 -9.52
CA GLU A 486 -26.40 -27.57 -9.76
C GLU A 486 -25.87 -27.54 -11.19
N ARG A 487 -26.72 -27.19 -12.18
CA ARG A 487 -26.45 -27.34 -13.63
C ARG A 487 -25.12 -26.74 -14.10
N ILE A 488 -24.67 -25.62 -13.52
CA ILE A 488 -23.42 -24.95 -13.93
C ILE A 488 -22.20 -25.79 -13.55
N GLU A 489 -22.10 -26.25 -12.31
CA GLU A 489 -20.96 -27.07 -11.85
C GLU A 489 -21.02 -28.48 -12.44
N VAL A 490 -22.22 -29.05 -12.56
CA VAL A 490 -22.45 -30.34 -13.22
C VAL A 490 -22.05 -30.29 -14.69
N TYR A 491 -22.32 -29.20 -15.42
CA TYR A 491 -21.88 -29.06 -16.81
C TYR A 491 -20.35 -28.94 -16.92
N LYS A 492 -19.67 -28.24 -16.01
CA LYS A 492 -18.20 -28.25 -15.95
C LYS A 492 -17.64 -29.65 -15.67
N MET A 493 -18.28 -30.38 -14.75
CA MET A 493 -17.93 -31.77 -14.43
C MET A 493 -18.08 -32.67 -15.66
N PHE A 494 -19.19 -32.57 -16.38
CA PHE A 494 -19.43 -33.26 -17.65
C PHE A 494 -18.36 -32.95 -18.71
N VAL A 495 -17.95 -31.69 -18.89
CA VAL A 495 -16.88 -31.33 -19.83
C VAL A 495 -15.54 -32.01 -19.45
N ARG A 496 -15.22 -32.10 -18.14
CA ARG A 496 -14.02 -32.81 -17.66
C ARG A 496 -14.16 -34.33 -17.82
N ILE A 497 -15.32 -34.92 -17.53
CA ILE A 497 -15.64 -36.33 -17.79
C ILE A 497 -15.38 -36.68 -19.25
N MET A 498 -15.89 -35.89 -20.20
CA MET A 498 -15.71 -36.10 -21.63
C MET A 498 -14.25 -35.97 -22.12
N GLN A 499 -13.35 -35.43 -21.30
CA GLN A 499 -11.91 -35.30 -21.60
C GLN A 499 -11.06 -36.41 -20.98
N VAL A 500 -11.44 -36.89 -19.80
CA VAL A 500 -10.60 -37.77 -18.96
C VAL A 500 -11.11 -39.21 -18.93
N GLU A 501 -12.41 -39.42 -19.13
CA GLU A 501 -13.07 -40.69 -18.87
C GLU A 501 -13.50 -41.40 -20.17
N ILE A 502 -13.47 -42.74 -20.16
CA ILE A 502 -13.94 -43.55 -21.28
C ILE A 502 -15.48 -43.50 -21.31
N CYS A 503 -16.04 -42.75 -22.26
CA CYS A 503 -17.47 -42.49 -22.38
C CYS A 503 -18.05 -43.06 -23.69
N LEU A 504 -19.27 -43.61 -23.63
CA LEU A 504 -20.05 -44.01 -24.80
C LEU A 504 -21.14 -42.96 -25.09
N VAL A 505 -21.24 -42.45 -26.31
CA VAL A 505 -22.31 -41.51 -26.71
C VAL A 505 -23.20 -42.16 -27.76
N VAL A 506 -24.44 -42.44 -27.38
CA VAL A 506 -25.47 -43.06 -28.23
C VAL A 506 -26.34 -41.96 -28.83
N ARG A 507 -26.40 -41.90 -30.17
CA ARG A 507 -27.17 -40.90 -30.92
C ARG A 507 -28.26 -41.59 -31.73
N GLU A 508 -29.49 -41.45 -31.31
CA GLU A 508 -30.66 -42.13 -31.89
C GLU A 508 -31.37 -41.23 -32.91
N GLY A 509 -31.95 -41.79 -33.99
CA GLY A 509 -32.70 -41.04 -34.99
C GLY A 509 -31.88 -40.13 -35.92
N LEU A 510 -30.72 -40.58 -36.42
CA LEU A 510 -29.84 -39.76 -37.30
C LEU A 510 -30.51 -39.36 -38.62
N ASP A 511 -31.38 -40.21 -39.16
CA ASP A 511 -32.22 -39.96 -40.33
C ASP A 511 -33.36 -38.96 -40.07
N GLU A 512 -33.64 -38.66 -38.81
CA GLU A 512 -34.68 -37.73 -38.35
C GLU A 512 -34.10 -36.39 -37.87
N TRP A 513 -32.77 -36.26 -37.87
CA TRP A 513 -32.08 -35.05 -37.46
C TRP A 513 -32.16 -33.97 -38.54
N VAL A 514 -32.81 -32.86 -38.22
CA VAL A 514 -32.81 -31.66 -39.06
C VAL A 514 -31.76 -30.69 -38.51
N PRO A 515 -30.61 -30.48 -39.20
CA PRO A 515 -29.67 -29.43 -38.82
C PRO A 515 -30.38 -28.06 -38.91
N PRO A 516 -30.06 -27.09 -38.04
CA PRO A 516 -30.59 -25.74 -38.16
C PRO A 516 -30.27 -25.17 -39.54
N GLU A 517 -31.28 -24.57 -40.18
CA GLU A 517 -31.09 -23.86 -41.45
C GLU A 517 -29.96 -22.84 -41.30
N SER A 518 -28.99 -22.87 -42.22
CA SER A 518 -27.89 -21.92 -42.24
C SER A 518 -28.43 -20.53 -42.56
N SER A 519 -28.70 -19.74 -41.51
CA SER A 519 -28.96 -18.32 -41.65
C SER A 519 -27.77 -17.67 -42.36
N ASN A 520 -28.05 -16.84 -43.37
CA ASN A 520 -27.03 -16.16 -44.18
C ASN A 520 -26.22 -15.16 -43.34
N LEU A 521 -25.21 -15.67 -42.64
CA LEU A 521 -24.20 -14.91 -41.93
C LEU A 521 -22.82 -15.50 -42.26
N ALA A 522 -21.84 -14.60 -42.41
CA ALA A 522 -20.49 -14.93 -42.84
C ALA A 522 -19.81 -15.97 -41.94
N GLU A 523 -18.84 -16.68 -42.50
CA GLU A 523 -17.96 -17.63 -41.80
C GLU A 523 -17.53 -17.08 -40.43
N PRO A 524 -17.98 -17.68 -39.32
CA PRO A 524 -17.36 -17.46 -38.03
C PRO A 524 -16.00 -18.13 -38.08
N SER A 525 -14.92 -17.34 -37.95
CA SER A 525 -13.55 -17.85 -37.87
C SER A 525 -13.44 -19.02 -36.89
N MET A 526 -12.75 -20.10 -37.27
CA MET A 526 -12.42 -21.20 -36.36
C MET A 526 -11.53 -20.68 -35.22
N ALA A 527 -12.17 -20.31 -34.10
CA ALA A 527 -11.55 -19.93 -32.84
C ALA A 527 -12.47 -20.40 -31.70
N GLY A 528 -12.50 -21.71 -31.46
CA GLY A 528 -13.38 -22.32 -30.45
C GLY A 528 -13.16 -23.82 -30.32
N PHE A 529 -12.19 -24.21 -29.48
CA PHE A 529 -11.95 -25.60 -29.03
C PHE A 529 -11.74 -26.66 -30.12
N GLN A 530 -10.54 -26.63 -30.70
CA GLN A 530 -9.91 -27.84 -31.20
C GLN A 530 -9.55 -28.73 -30.00
N MET A 531 -10.26 -29.85 -29.83
CA MET A 531 -9.81 -30.93 -28.95
C MET A 531 -8.76 -31.76 -29.68
N ASP A 532 -7.50 -31.55 -29.31
CA ASP A 532 -6.40 -32.43 -29.75
C ASP A 532 -6.30 -33.65 -28.82
N LYS A 533 -6.52 -34.83 -29.42
CA LYS A 533 -6.30 -36.22 -28.94
C LYS A 533 -7.36 -36.88 -28.05
#